data_AF-A0A7T2GLM8-F1
#
_entry.id   AF-A0A7T2GLM8-F1
#
_cell.length_a   1.000
_cell.length_b   1.000
_cell.length_c   1.000
_cell.angle_alpha   90.00
_cell.angle_beta   90.00
_cell.angle_gamma   90.00
#
_symmetry.space_group_name_H-M   'P 1'
#
loop_
_entity.id
_entity.type
_entity.pdbx_description
1 polymer ?
#
loop_
_entity_poly.entity_id
_entity_poly.type
_entity_poly.pdbx_seq_one_letter_code
_entity_poly.pdbx_strand_id
1 'polypeptide(L)'
;MKRFMLAVMLLILGACTTATAMPPAPAFYVIRHLHTPEGVTDPDLTQEGQEAARLLAARFGKGAIAAIYVNSTKRTQQTAAPLAAKLGLTPKFYDPRDTAGLVAMLKAETGPVLAVGHSNTVPDIVAGLGGERPAPLTHPDFGDIWRVERDGTTVRDKIR
;
A
#
# COMPACT_ATOMS: atom_id res chain seq x y z
N MET A 1 -43.62 58.46 31.74
CA MET A 1 -42.29 57.87 32.00
C MET A 1 -42.50 56.35 31.95
N LYS A 2 -41.98 55.50 31.06
CA LYS A 2 -40.90 55.52 30.07
C LYS A 2 -41.37 54.68 28.86
N ARG A 3 -41.10 55.17 27.64
CA ARG A 3 -41.05 54.38 26.40
C ARG A 3 -39.64 53.76 26.29
N PHE A 4 -39.41 52.89 25.29
CA PHE A 4 -38.16 52.16 24.96
C PHE A 4 -38.00 50.83 25.72
N MET A 5 -37.56 49.70 25.16
CA MET A 5 -36.79 49.42 23.93
C MET A 5 -36.97 47.92 23.62
N LEU A 6 -37.41 47.57 22.40
CA LEU A 6 -36.60 46.96 21.34
C LEU A 6 -36.22 45.47 21.58
N ALA A 7 -36.85 44.62 20.76
CA ALA A 7 -36.48 43.23 20.54
C ALA A 7 -35.06 43.14 19.97
N VAL A 8 -34.25 42.22 20.49
CA VAL A 8 -33.10 41.65 19.77
C VAL A 8 -33.13 40.15 19.98
N MET A 9 -33.76 39.48 19.01
CA MET A 9 -33.61 38.08 18.70
C MET A 9 -32.21 37.90 18.12
N LEU A 10 -31.23 37.42 18.92
CA LEU A 10 -29.90 37.11 18.41
C LEU A 10 -29.94 35.69 17.83
N LEU A 11 -30.18 35.64 16.53
CA LEU A 11 -29.98 34.50 15.64
C LEU A 11 -28.51 34.05 15.74
N ILE A 12 -28.25 32.91 16.37
CA ILE A 12 -26.93 32.24 16.30
C ILE A 12 -26.91 31.48 14.98
N LEU A 13 -26.54 32.19 13.90
CA LEU A 13 -26.41 31.62 12.57
C LEU A 13 -24.94 31.25 12.30
N GLY A 14 -24.70 29.96 12.14
CA GLY A 14 -23.79 29.42 11.13
C GLY A 14 -22.28 29.62 11.34
N ALA A 15 -21.64 28.63 11.94
CA ALA A 15 -20.29 28.23 11.55
C ALA A 15 -20.18 26.71 11.55
N CYS A 16 -20.93 26.04 10.68
CA CYS A 16 -20.56 24.70 10.23
C CYS A 16 -19.31 24.87 9.34
N THR A 17 -18.14 24.94 9.96
CA THR A 17 -16.89 24.65 9.26
C THR A 17 -16.95 23.20 8.83
N THR A 18 -17.40 22.94 7.60
CA THR A 18 -17.13 21.67 6.95
C THR A 18 -15.62 21.60 6.78
N ALA A 19 -14.94 20.96 7.74
CA ALA A 19 -13.57 20.54 7.54
C ALA A 19 -13.59 19.60 6.34
N THR A 20 -13.14 20.10 5.18
CA THR A 20 -12.84 19.24 4.05
C THR A 20 -11.73 18.32 4.52
N ALA A 21 -12.08 17.08 4.88
CA ALA A 21 -11.09 16.06 5.15
C ALA A 21 -10.17 16.01 3.94
N MET A 22 -8.88 16.31 4.15
CA MET A 22 -7.88 16.14 3.11
C MET A 22 -8.05 14.72 2.57
N PRO A 23 -8.16 14.50 1.26
CA PRO A 23 -8.16 13.13 0.74
C PRO A 23 -6.93 12.42 1.34
N PRO A 24 -7.10 11.19 1.85
CA PRO A 24 -6.00 10.49 2.50
C PRO A 24 -4.80 10.49 1.55
N ALA A 25 -3.64 10.87 2.08
CA ALA A 25 -2.40 10.85 1.31
C ALA A 25 -2.23 9.46 0.66
N PRO A 26 -1.63 9.37 -0.54
CA PRO A 26 -1.51 8.08 -1.20
C PRO A 26 -0.70 7.13 -0.34
N ALA A 27 -1.32 6.00 0.01
CA ALA A 27 -0.70 4.99 0.83
C ALA A 27 0.30 4.16 0.03
N PHE A 28 1.34 3.70 0.70
CA PHE A 28 2.28 2.72 0.16
C PHE A 28 1.84 1.33 0.60
N TYR A 29 1.66 0.42 -0.34
CA TYR A 29 1.42 -0.98 -0.07
C TYR A 29 2.70 -1.77 -0.32
N VAL A 30 3.12 -2.55 0.67
CA VAL A 30 4.31 -3.40 0.57
C VAL A 30 3.88 -4.82 0.86
N ILE A 31 4.35 -5.76 0.05
CA ILE A 31 4.06 -7.19 0.20
C ILE A 31 5.30 -7.99 -0.17
N ARG A 32 5.52 -9.13 0.50
CA ARG A 32 6.46 -10.15 0.03
C ARG A 32 5.82 -10.94 -1.10
N HIS A 33 6.59 -11.39 -2.10
CA HIS A 33 6.10 -12.40 -3.05
C HIS A 33 5.35 -13.55 -2.36
N LEU A 34 4.41 -14.15 -3.07
CA LEU A 34 3.54 -15.19 -2.52
C LEU A 34 4.20 -16.57 -2.52
N HIS A 35 3.43 -17.59 -2.11
CA HIS A 35 3.89 -18.95 -1.87
C HIS A 35 4.71 -19.51 -3.05
N THR A 36 5.88 -20.03 -2.72
CA THR A 36 6.83 -20.67 -3.62
C THR A 36 7.28 -21.99 -3.00
N PRO A 37 7.74 -22.98 -3.78
CA PRO A 37 8.45 -24.12 -3.21
C PRO A 37 9.69 -23.66 -2.44
N GLU A 38 10.03 -24.35 -1.37
CA GLU A 38 11.21 -24.07 -0.55
C GLU A 38 12.48 -24.62 -1.22
N GLY A 39 13.62 -23.92 -1.06
CA GLY A 39 14.92 -24.38 -1.55
C GLY A 39 15.14 -24.32 -3.07
N VAL A 40 14.17 -23.82 -3.85
CA VAL A 40 14.29 -23.71 -5.30
C VAL A 40 14.84 -22.32 -5.67
N THR A 41 15.74 -22.27 -6.66
CA THR A 41 16.30 -21.01 -7.18
C THR A 41 15.32 -20.38 -8.18
N ASP A 42 15.01 -19.09 -7.97
CA ASP A 42 14.03 -18.31 -8.72
C ASP A 42 12.76 -19.09 -9.13
N PRO A 43 12.03 -19.64 -8.15
CA PRO A 43 10.89 -20.48 -8.42
C PRO A 43 9.71 -19.68 -8.93
N ASP A 44 8.86 -20.38 -9.70
CA ASP A 44 7.49 -19.96 -9.94
C ASP A 44 6.66 -20.03 -8.64
N LEU A 45 5.55 -19.29 -8.60
CA LEU A 45 4.57 -19.43 -7.53
C LEU A 45 3.96 -20.83 -7.56
N THR A 46 3.73 -21.41 -6.38
CA THR A 46 2.91 -22.62 -6.25
C THR A 46 1.46 -22.34 -6.65
N GLN A 47 0.64 -23.39 -6.78
CA GLN A 47 -0.79 -23.21 -7.01
C GLN A 47 -1.46 -22.33 -5.93
N GLU A 48 -1.08 -22.51 -4.67
CA GLU A 48 -1.52 -21.66 -3.55
C GLU A 48 -1.06 -20.19 -3.74
N GLY A 49 0.18 -20.00 -4.19
CA GLY A 49 0.72 -18.65 -4.47
C GLY A 49 -0.03 -17.95 -5.61
N GLN A 50 -0.37 -18.69 -6.66
CA GLN A 50 -1.15 -18.18 -7.79
C GLN A 50 -2.58 -17.81 -7.37
N GLU A 51 -3.22 -18.62 -6.52
CA GLU A 51 -4.54 -18.30 -5.98
C GLU A 51 -4.48 -17.06 -5.09
N ALA A 52 -3.49 -16.98 -4.19
CA ALA A 52 -3.28 -15.78 -3.38
C ALA A 52 -3.02 -14.53 -4.24
N ALA A 53 -2.38 -14.66 -5.41
CA ALA A 53 -2.18 -13.53 -6.34
C ALA A 53 -3.50 -13.06 -6.96
N ARG A 54 -4.44 -13.98 -7.23
CA ARG A 54 -5.81 -13.63 -7.66
C ARG A 54 -6.60 -12.97 -6.53
N LEU A 55 -6.46 -13.44 -5.29
CA LEU A 55 -7.08 -12.81 -4.12
C LEU A 55 -6.53 -11.39 -3.88
N LEU A 56 -5.21 -11.20 -4.04
CA LEU A 56 -4.60 -9.87 -4.03
C LEU A 56 -5.25 -8.96 -5.07
N ALA A 57 -5.41 -9.45 -6.30
CA ALA A 57 -6.10 -8.70 -7.35
C ALA A 57 -7.57 -8.43 -7.04
N ALA A 58 -8.28 -9.37 -6.39
CA ALA A 58 -9.67 -9.18 -5.97
C ALA A 58 -9.82 -8.10 -4.90
N ARG A 59 -8.86 -8.02 -3.96
CA ARG A 59 -8.85 -7.07 -2.84
C ARG A 59 -8.83 -5.60 -3.30
N PHE A 60 -8.11 -5.29 -4.37
CA PHE A 60 -7.99 -3.91 -4.88
C PHE A 60 -9.03 -3.61 -5.96
N GLY A 61 -9.82 -2.55 -5.76
CA GLY A 61 -10.73 -2.00 -6.77
C GLY A 61 -10.00 -1.26 -7.90
N LYS A 62 -10.73 -0.87 -8.95
CA LYS A 62 -10.18 0.01 -10.00
C LYS A 62 -9.73 1.34 -9.39
N GLY A 63 -8.55 1.84 -9.79
CA GLY A 63 -7.99 3.10 -9.28
C GLY A 63 -7.39 3.02 -7.87
N ALA A 64 -7.44 1.86 -7.21
CA ALA A 64 -6.90 1.71 -5.85
C ALA A 64 -5.37 1.65 -5.80
N ILE A 65 -4.71 1.35 -6.94
CA ILE A 65 -3.27 1.37 -7.12
C ILE A 65 -2.96 2.07 -8.44
N ALA A 66 -2.03 3.03 -8.40
CA ALA A 66 -1.57 3.83 -9.54
C ALA A 66 -0.28 3.28 -10.16
N ALA A 67 0.57 2.60 -9.37
CA ALA A 67 1.81 1.99 -9.85
C ALA A 67 2.12 0.69 -9.10
N ILE A 68 2.82 -0.23 -9.76
CA ILE A 68 3.26 -1.50 -9.18
C ILE A 68 4.76 -1.63 -9.45
N TYR A 69 5.54 -1.89 -8.41
CA TYR A 69 6.97 -2.15 -8.46
C TYR A 69 7.26 -3.62 -8.14
N VAL A 70 8.06 -4.25 -8.99
CA VAL A 70 8.53 -5.64 -8.86
C VAL A 70 10.03 -5.69 -9.15
N ASN A 71 10.72 -6.76 -8.78
CA ASN A 71 12.08 -7.00 -9.26
C ASN A 71 12.09 -8.08 -10.35
N SER A 72 13.27 -8.46 -10.83
CA SER A 72 13.44 -9.39 -11.95
C SER A 72 13.10 -10.85 -11.63
N THR A 73 12.82 -11.21 -10.37
CA THR A 73 12.46 -12.59 -10.00
C THR A 73 11.07 -12.97 -10.50
N LYS A 74 10.88 -14.24 -10.90
CA LYS A 74 9.58 -14.73 -11.38
C LYS A 74 8.47 -14.55 -10.35
N ARG A 75 8.74 -14.94 -9.10
CA ARG A 75 7.77 -14.90 -8.00
C ARG A 75 7.21 -13.51 -7.69
N THR A 76 8.02 -12.44 -7.81
CA THR A 76 7.51 -11.07 -7.59
C THR A 76 6.64 -10.60 -8.75
N GLN A 77 7.07 -10.86 -9.99
CA GLN A 77 6.30 -10.56 -11.19
C GLN A 77 4.95 -11.31 -11.21
N GLN A 78 4.97 -12.61 -10.91
CA GLN A 78 3.77 -13.45 -10.87
C GLN A 78 2.81 -13.06 -9.75
N THR A 79 3.33 -12.57 -8.63
CA THR A 79 2.52 -12.06 -7.51
C THR A 79 1.72 -10.82 -7.96
N ALA A 80 2.36 -9.91 -8.70
CA ALA A 80 1.72 -8.68 -9.19
C ALA A 80 0.84 -8.87 -10.44
N ALA A 81 1.13 -9.88 -11.27
CA ALA A 81 0.57 -10.00 -12.60
C ALA A 81 -0.98 -9.96 -12.65
N PRO A 82 -1.74 -10.67 -11.80
CA PRO A 82 -3.20 -10.60 -11.84
C PRO A 82 -3.74 -9.20 -11.53
N LEU A 83 -3.14 -8.49 -10.57
CA LEU A 83 -3.54 -7.13 -10.22
C LEU A 83 -3.17 -6.14 -11.33
N ALA A 84 -1.95 -6.26 -11.87
CA ALA A 84 -1.48 -5.45 -12.99
C ALA A 84 -2.42 -5.57 -14.21
N ALA A 85 -2.80 -6.80 -14.57
CA ALA A 85 -3.75 -7.06 -15.65
C ALA A 85 -5.13 -6.46 -15.37
N LYS A 86 -5.65 -6.63 -14.14
CA LYS A 86 -6.95 -6.07 -13.72
C LYS A 86 -6.98 -4.54 -13.83
N LEU A 87 -5.87 -3.88 -13.50
CA LEU A 87 -5.76 -2.43 -13.49
C LEU A 87 -5.25 -1.83 -14.81
N GLY A 88 -4.84 -2.66 -15.77
CA GLY A 88 -4.23 -2.20 -17.02
C GLY A 88 -2.86 -1.52 -16.79
N LEU A 89 -2.15 -1.90 -15.73
CA LEU A 89 -0.84 -1.34 -15.38
C LEU A 89 0.29 -2.23 -15.88
N THR A 90 1.36 -1.61 -16.34
CA THR A 90 2.64 -2.30 -16.59
C THR A 90 3.50 -2.19 -15.32
N PRO A 91 3.91 -3.30 -14.68
CA PRO A 91 4.81 -3.24 -13.53
C PRO A 91 6.15 -2.58 -13.88
N LYS A 92 6.64 -1.74 -12.97
CA LYS A 92 7.96 -1.10 -13.03
C LYS A 92 8.98 -1.96 -12.32
N PHE A 93 10.19 -2.05 -12.87
CA PHE A 93 11.27 -2.83 -12.26
C PHE A 93 12.10 -2.00 -11.29
N TYR A 94 12.55 -2.62 -10.19
CA TYR A 94 13.54 -2.04 -9.27
C TYR A 94 14.66 -3.05 -8.96
N ASP A 95 15.84 -2.55 -8.58
CA ASP A 95 16.93 -3.38 -8.07
C ASP A 95 16.69 -3.70 -6.58
N PRO A 96 16.53 -4.97 -6.18
CA PRO A 96 16.32 -5.34 -4.78
C PRO A 96 17.52 -5.04 -3.86
N ARG A 97 18.67 -4.65 -4.41
CA ARG A 97 19.85 -4.18 -3.66
C ARG A 97 19.81 -2.68 -3.36
N ASP A 98 18.95 -1.92 -4.04
CA ASP A 98 18.80 -0.48 -3.86
C ASP A 98 17.44 -0.12 -3.24
N THR A 99 17.26 -0.49 -1.96
CA THR A 99 16.04 -0.16 -1.22
C THR A 99 15.83 1.36 -1.12
N ALA A 100 16.89 2.15 -0.99
CA ALA A 100 16.79 3.60 -0.89
C ALA A 100 16.25 4.23 -2.19
N GLY A 101 16.77 3.79 -3.34
CA GLY A 101 16.27 4.19 -4.66
C GLY A 101 14.82 3.78 -4.87
N LEU A 102 14.44 2.55 -4.49
CA LEU A 102 13.03 2.13 -4.50
C LEU A 102 12.16 3.07 -3.66
N VAL A 103 12.53 3.34 -2.41
CA VAL A 103 11.76 4.22 -1.51
C VAL A 103 11.59 5.62 -2.11
N ALA A 104 12.63 6.17 -2.73
CA ALA A 104 12.54 7.46 -3.42
C ALA A 104 11.52 7.41 -4.58
N MET A 105 11.56 6.37 -5.41
CA MET A 105 10.58 6.16 -6.49
C MET A 105 9.15 6.03 -5.95
N LEU A 106 8.95 5.23 -4.90
CA LEU A 106 7.63 5.06 -4.28
C LEU A 106 7.07 6.38 -3.75
N LYS A 107 7.89 7.18 -3.06
CA LYS A 107 7.49 8.50 -2.51
C LYS A 107 7.17 9.54 -3.59
N ALA A 108 7.76 9.39 -4.79
CA ALA A 108 7.50 10.27 -5.94
C ALA A 108 6.18 9.96 -6.66
N GLU A 109 5.56 8.79 -6.43
CA GLU A 109 4.25 8.48 -7.02
C GLU A 109 3.16 9.39 -6.46
N THR A 110 2.26 9.85 -7.34
CA THR A 110 1.16 10.76 -6.98
C THR A 110 -0.09 10.01 -6.49
N GLY A 111 -0.14 8.69 -6.67
CA GLY A 111 -1.23 7.83 -6.24
C GLY A 111 -0.73 6.63 -5.43
N PRO A 112 -1.63 5.82 -4.87
CA PRO A 112 -1.24 4.66 -4.07
C PRO A 112 -0.40 3.68 -4.89
N VAL A 113 0.62 3.08 -4.29
CA VAL A 113 1.60 2.25 -5.01
C VAL A 113 1.79 0.92 -4.31
N LEU A 114 1.96 -0.16 -5.07
CA LEU A 114 2.30 -1.48 -4.55
C LEU A 114 3.76 -1.81 -4.85
N ALA A 115 4.53 -2.20 -3.83
CA ALA A 115 5.86 -2.78 -3.99
C ALA A 115 5.84 -4.26 -3.57
N VAL A 116 6.30 -5.14 -4.47
CA VAL A 116 6.44 -6.57 -4.20
C VAL A 116 7.91 -6.92 -3.99
N GLY A 117 8.26 -7.30 -2.76
CA GLY A 117 9.62 -7.62 -2.34
C GLY A 117 9.81 -9.06 -1.85
N HIS A 118 10.80 -9.23 -0.99
CA HIS A 118 11.25 -10.49 -0.41
C HIS A 118 11.22 -10.44 1.12
N SER A 119 11.36 -11.59 1.78
CA SER A 119 11.41 -11.68 3.24
C SER A 119 12.47 -10.76 3.86
N ASN A 120 13.61 -10.58 3.19
CA ASN A 120 14.72 -9.74 3.64
C ASN A 120 14.61 -8.27 3.23
N THR A 121 13.81 -7.91 2.22
CA THR A 121 13.71 -6.52 1.72
C THR A 121 12.43 -5.82 2.19
N VAL A 122 11.34 -6.55 2.39
CA VAL A 122 10.06 -5.98 2.86
C VAL A 122 10.24 -5.22 4.18
N PRO A 123 10.96 -5.74 5.20
CA PRO A 123 11.17 -4.98 6.41
C PRO A 123 11.90 -3.65 6.19
N ASP A 124 12.92 -3.63 5.32
CA ASP A 124 13.68 -2.43 4.99
C ASP A 124 12.85 -1.43 4.19
N ILE A 125 12.02 -1.88 3.25
CA ILE A 125 11.14 -1.03 2.45
C ILE A 125 10.13 -0.33 3.35
N VAL A 126 9.44 -1.07 4.22
CA VAL A 126 8.46 -0.50 5.17
C VAL A 126 9.13 0.55 6.07
N ALA A 127 10.30 0.24 6.61
CA ALA A 127 11.07 1.17 7.43
C ALA A 127 11.48 2.44 6.66
N GLY A 128 12.00 2.30 5.44
CA GLY A 128 12.42 3.44 4.61
C GLY A 128 11.25 4.36 4.19
N LEU A 129 10.04 3.81 4.12
CA LEU A 129 8.81 4.58 3.91
C LEU A 129 8.38 5.38 5.16
N GLY A 130 9.03 5.17 6.31
CA GLY A 130 8.73 5.80 7.59
C GLY A 130 7.84 4.95 8.51
N GLY A 131 7.47 3.75 8.07
CA GLY A 131 6.66 2.83 8.84
C GLY A 131 7.45 2.07 9.92
N GLU A 132 6.73 1.50 10.89
CA GLU A 132 7.34 0.56 11.84
C GLU A 132 7.92 -0.64 11.09
N ARG A 133 9.22 -0.91 11.33
CA ARG A 133 9.93 -2.03 10.70
C ARG A 133 9.31 -3.37 11.14
N PRO A 134 8.78 -4.19 10.21
CA PRO A 134 8.35 -5.54 10.51
C PRO A 134 9.47 -6.39 11.10
N ALA A 135 9.09 -7.34 11.96
CA ALA A 135 10.01 -8.40 12.40
C ALA A 135 10.54 -9.20 11.19
N PRO A 136 11.72 -9.85 11.30
CA PRO A 136 12.26 -10.69 10.24
C PRO A 136 11.23 -11.73 9.76
N LEU A 137 11.03 -11.77 8.45
CA LEU A 137 10.10 -12.71 7.82
C LEU A 137 10.83 -14.02 7.50
N THR A 138 10.18 -15.14 7.78
CA THR A 138 10.66 -16.50 7.52
C THR A 138 9.96 -17.11 6.31
N HIS A 139 10.42 -18.27 5.80
CA HIS A 139 9.80 -18.89 4.62
C HIS A 139 8.25 -18.96 4.69
N PRO A 140 7.59 -19.45 5.77
CA PRO A 140 6.14 -19.55 5.85
C PRO A 140 5.39 -18.21 5.91
N ASP A 141 6.07 -17.08 6.12
CA ASP A 141 5.43 -15.76 6.24
C ASP A 141 5.05 -15.18 4.87
N PHE A 142 3.93 -15.65 4.33
CA PHE A 142 3.35 -15.18 3.07
C PHE A 142 2.04 -14.42 3.28
N GLY A 143 1.72 -13.55 2.32
CA GLY A 143 0.41 -12.92 2.17
C GLY A 143 0.10 -11.76 3.11
N ASP A 144 1.09 -11.26 3.86
CA ASP A 144 0.97 -9.98 4.57
C ASP A 144 1.04 -8.79 3.62
N ILE A 145 0.20 -7.80 3.88
CA ILE A 145 0.19 -6.50 3.22
C ILE A 145 0.42 -5.44 4.29
N TRP A 146 1.50 -4.70 4.15
CA TRP A 146 1.76 -3.51 4.96
C TRP A 146 1.27 -2.29 4.18
N ARG A 147 0.32 -1.56 4.76
CA ARG A 147 -0.09 -0.24 4.30
C ARG A 147 0.61 0.80 5.15
N VAL A 148 1.51 1.57 4.55
CA VAL A 148 2.25 2.65 5.20
C VAL A 148 1.69 3.97 4.69
N GLU A 149 1.17 4.78 5.59
CA GLU A 149 0.73 6.15 5.30
C GLU A 149 1.92 7.10 5.22
N ARG A 150 1.73 8.28 4.63
CA ARG A 150 2.82 9.27 4.48
C ARG A 150 3.34 9.85 5.79
N ASP A 151 2.55 9.77 6.85
CA ASP A 151 2.97 10.14 8.21
C ASP A 151 3.72 9.01 8.95
N GLY A 152 3.90 7.85 8.30
CA GLY A 152 4.54 6.67 8.87
C GLY A 152 3.58 5.72 9.59
N THR A 153 2.27 6.03 9.64
CA THR A 153 1.29 5.10 10.23
C THR A 153 1.27 3.80 9.44
N THR A 154 1.54 2.68 10.09
CA THR A 154 1.56 1.36 9.46
C THR A 154 0.36 0.52 9.91
N VAL A 155 -0.38 -0.03 8.94
CA VAL A 155 -1.38 -1.07 9.16
C VAL A 155 -0.91 -2.35 8.49
N ARG A 156 -0.90 -3.47 9.22
CA ARG A 156 -0.62 -4.79 8.68
C ARG A 156 -1.93 -5.55 8.55
N ASP A 157 -2.18 -6.06 7.34
CA ASP A 157 -3.29 -6.96 7.05
C ASP A 157 -2.78 -8.25 6.37
N LYS A 158 -3.65 -9.25 6.25
CA LYS A 158 -3.44 -10.42 5.39
C LYS A 158 -4.31 -10.36 4.15
N ILE A 159 -3.90 -11.02 3.06
CA ILE A 159 -4.74 -11.20 1.85
C ILE A 159 -6.01 -12.01 2.17
N ARG A 160 -5.97 -12.86 3.20
CA ARG A 160 -7.07 -13.71 3.69
C ARG A 160 -7.28 -13.51 5.18
#